data_AF-A0A848VC21-F1
#
_entry.id   AF-A0A848VC21-F1
#
_cell.length_a   1.000
_cell.length_b   1.000
_cell.length_c   1.000
_cell.angle_alpha   90.00
_cell.angle_beta   90.00
_cell.angle_gamma   90.00
#
_symmetry.space_group_name_H-M   'P 1'
#
loop_
_entity.id
_entity.type
_entity.pdbx_description
1 polymer ?
#
loop_
_entity_poly.entity_id
_entity_poly.type
_entity_poly.pdbx_seq_one_letter_code
_entity_poly.pdbx_strand_id
1 'polypeptide(L)'
;MAERVHKLLSALGHGSRREIEGWIRDGRLTVNGRVATLGESVDGTEQFSLDNRRLFVRTQDTPHQHLMYHKPGDELVSRKDPEGRKTVFTALPRLKGRR
;
A
#
# COMPACT_ATOMS: atom_id res chain seq x y z
N MET A 1 -0.83 9.70 16.53
CA MET A 1 -2.30 9.53 16.34
C MET A 1 -2.41 8.14 15.77
N ALA A 2 -2.92 7.19 16.55
CA ALA A 2 -2.80 5.78 16.20
C ALA A 2 -3.58 5.47 14.92
N GLU A 3 -2.90 4.94 13.92
CA GLU A 3 -3.47 4.52 12.64
C GLU A 3 -3.33 3.01 12.47
N ARG A 4 -4.32 2.36 11.85
CA ARG A 4 -4.24 0.91 11.59
C ARG A 4 -3.05 0.60 10.68
N VAL A 5 -2.32 -0.47 10.99
CA VAL A 5 -1.13 -0.90 10.22
C VAL A 5 -1.40 -1.00 8.72
N HIS A 6 -2.52 -1.62 8.33
CA HIS A 6 -2.89 -1.76 6.92
C HIS A 6 -3.19 -0.43 6.22
N LYS A 7 -3.68 0.57 6.95
CA LYS A 7 -3.96 1.91 6.41
C LYS A 7 -2.65 2.69 6.22
N LEU A 8 -1.78 2.68 7.23
CA LEU A 8 -0.48 3.34 7.19
C LEU A 8 0.40 2.80 6.06
N LEU A 9 0.60 1.47 6.01
CA LEU A 9 1.44 0.85 4.99
C LEU A 9 0.87 1.02 3.57
N SER A 10 -0.46 1.00 3.42
CA SER A 10 -1.09 1.24 2.12
C SER A 10 -0.94 2.69 1.67
N ALA A 11 -1.04 3.65 2.60
CA ALA A 11 -0.78 5.05 2.30
C ALA A 11 0.66 5.27 1.84
N LEU A 12 1.62 4.51 2.36
CA LEU A 12 3.02 4.58 1.95
C LEU A 12 3.34 3.81 0.66
N GLY A 13 2.33 3.16 0.05
CA GLY A 13 2.48 2.44 -1.21
C GLY A 13 3.01 1.02 -1.07
N HIS A 14 3.08 0.44 0.12
CA HIS A 14 3.57 -0.94 0.26
C HIS A 14 2.60 -1.99 -0.30
N GLY A 15 1.33 -1.67 -0.45
CA GLY A 15 0.33 -2.59 -1.03
C GLY A 15 -1.09 -2.06 -0.88
N SER A 16 -2.05 -2.85 -1.31
CA SER A 16 -3.46 -2.57 -0.99
C SER A 16 -3.76 -2.88 0.49
N ARG A 17 -4.77 -2.23 1.08
CA ARG A 17 -5.17 -2.52 2.47
C ARG A 17 -5.45 -4.01 2.71
N ARG A 18 -6.15 -4.67 1.78
CA ARG A 18 -6.49 -6.09 1.86
C ARG A 18 -5.29 -7.00 1.70
N GLU A 19 -4.34 -6.63 0.85
CA GLU A 19 -3.09 -7.38 0.67
C GLU A 19 -2.24 -7.34 1.93
N ILE A 20 -2.15 -6.18 2.57
CA ILE A 20 -1.43 -6.03 3.84
C ILE A 20 -2.13 -6.81 4.96
N GLU A 21 -3.47 -6.81 5.01
CA GLU A 21 -4.22 -7.70 5.92
C GLU A 21 -3.93 -9.18 5.65
N GLY A 22 -3.74 -9.56 4.39
CA GLY A 22 -3.27 -10.90 4.01
C GLY A 22 -1.92 -11.22 4.64
N TRP A 23 -0.93 -10.33 4.52
CA TRP A 23 0.39 -10.54 5.14
C TRP A 23 0.34 -10.65 6.66
N ILE A 24 -0.58 -9.92 7.30
CA ILE A 24 -0.83 -10.02 8.75
C ILE A 24 -1.41 -11.40 9.09
N ARG A 25 -2.43 -11.87 8.35
CA ARG A 25 -3.04 -13.19 8.57
C ARG A 25 -2.05 -14.33 8.35
N ASP A 26 -1.17 -14.19 7.37
CA ASP A 26 -0.14 -15.17 7.04
C ASP A 26 1.05 -15.13 8.03
N GLY A 27 1.05 -14.20 9.00
CA GLY A 27 2.14 -14.03 9.96
C GLY A 27 3.44 -13.51 9.37
N ARG A 28 3.39 -12.96 8.15
CA ARG A 28 4.57 -12.51 7.38
C ARG A 28 5.00 -11.09 7.73
N LEU A 29 4.06 -10.28 8.23
CA LEU A 29 4.31 -8.91 8.65
C LEU A 29 4.65 -8.86 10.15
N THR A 30 5.74 -8.19 10.48
CA THR A 30 6.16 -7.93 11.87
C THR A 30 6.22 -6.42 12.14
N VAL A 31 5.85 -6.04 13.36
CA VAL A 31 5.96 -4.68 13.91
C VAL A 31 6.87 -4.77 15.14
N ASN A 32 7.98 -4.02 15.13
CA ASN A 32 8.98 -4.04 16.19
C ASN A 32 9.46 -5.46 16.57
N GLY A 33 9.57 -6.36 15.58
CA GLY A 33 10.01 -7.74 15.77
C GLY A 33 8.94 -8.71 16.28
N ARG A 34 7.68 -8.27 16.44
CA ARG A 34 6.54 -9.13 16.79
C ARG A 34 5.62 -9.31 15.60
N VAL A 35 5.04 -10.50 15.42
CA VAL A 35 4.06 -10.75 14.36
C VAL A 35 2.87 -9.82 14.57
N ALA A 36 2.51 -9.07 13.53
CA ALA A 36 1.41 -8.12 13.56
C ALA A 36 0.08 -8.84 13.75
N THR A 37 -0.88 -8.17 14.39
CA THR A 37 -2.25 -8.68 14.56
C THR A 37 -3.25 -7.92 13.70
N LEU A 38 -4.33 -8.60 13.28
CA LEU A 38 -5.34 -7.95 12.44
C LEU A 38 -6.03 -6.83 13.23
N GLY A 39 -5.95 -5.61 12.70
CA GLY A 39 -6.50 -4.45 13.37
C GLY A 39 -5.53 -3.76 14.34
N GLU A 40 -4.28 -4.17 14.42
CA GLU A 40 -3.28 -3.43 15.19
C GLU A 40 -3.18 -1.97 14.71
N SER A 41 -3.04 -1.05 15.68
CA SER A 41 -2.84 0.38 15.44
C SER A 41 -1.45 0.79 15.90
N VAL A 42 -0.84 1.71 15.17
CA VAL A 42 0.55 2.13 15.29
C VAL A 42 0.64 3.65 15.17
N ASP A 43 1.65 4.28 15.77
CA ASP A 43 1.84 5.73 15.72
C ASP A 43 2.75 6.19 14.57
N GLY A 44 3.34 5.24 13.82
CA GLY A 44 4.17 5.51 12.64
C GLY A 44 5.67 5.62 12.94
N THR A 45 6.09 5.32 14.18
CA THR A 45 7.50 5.27 14.60
C THR A 45 8.06 3.85 14.63
N GLU A 46 7.19 2.86 14.45
CA GLU A 46 7.49 1.45 14.57
C GLU A 46 8.29 0.92 13.37
N GLN A 47 9.03 -0.15 13.60
CA GLN A 47 9.82 -0.83 12.59
C GLN A 47 9.02 -1.97 11.99
N PHE A 48 8.67 -1.84 10.72
CA PHE A 48 7.94 -2.85 9.99
C PHE A 48 8.91 -3.75 9.22
N SER A 49 8.71 -5.06 9.26
CA SER A 49 9.41 -6.00 8.38
C SER A 49 8.46 -7.00 7.77
N LEU A 50 8.60 -7.26 6.48
CA LEU A 50 7.87 -8.28 5.74
C LEU A 50 8.85 -9.39 5.36
N ASP A 51 8.58 -10.64 5.76
CA ASP A 51 9.49 -11.79 5.52
C ASP A 51 10.95 -11.49 5.91
N ASN A 52 11.16 -10.90 7.08
CA ASN A 52 12.47 -10.44 7.59
C ASN A 52 13.17 -9.34 6.76
N ARG A 53 12.48 -8.70 5.81
CA ARG A 53 12.97 -7.52 5.09
C ARG A 53 12.31 -6.26 5.63
N ARG A 54 13.14 -5.31 6.08
CA ARG A 54 12.67 -4.05 6.64
C ARG A 54 11.93 -3.22 5.59
N LEU A 55 10.71 -2.80 5.91
CA LEU A 55 9.93 -1.87 5.10
C LEU A 55 10.33 -0.44 5.47
N PHE A 56 10.65 0.36 4.45
CA PHE A 56 10.92 1.78 4.66
C PHE A 56 9.61 2.52 4.86
N VAL A 57 9.38 2.96 6.10
CA VAL A 57 8.24 3.78 6.50
C VAL A 57 8.80 5.17 6.79
N ARG A 58 8.68 6.06 5.81
CA ARG A 58 8.92 7.50 6.01
C ARG A 58 7.58 8.20 5.89
N THR A 59 7.05 8.63 7.02
CA THR A 59 5.93 9.57 7.08
C THR A 59 6.40 10.89 6.48
N GLN A 60 6.12 11.07 5.19
CA GLN A 60 6.24 12.35 4.53
C GLN A 60 4.83 12.92 4.44
N ASP A 61 4.65 14.19 4.84
CA ASP A 61 3.49 14.99 4.47
C ASP A 61 3.47 15.06 2.94
N THR A 62 2.78 14.10 2.34
CA THR A 62 2.66 14.03 0.89
C THR A 62 1.49 14.94 0.55
N PRO A 63 1.69 16.03 -0.22
CA PRO A 63 0.59 16.89 -0.60
C PRO A 63 -0.45 16.09 -1.38
N HIS A 64 -1.73 16.45 -1.22
CA HIS A 64 -2.79 15.87 -2.01
C HIS A 64 -2.53 16.14 -3.51
N GLN A 65 -2.56 15.10 -4.32
CA GLN A 65 -2.38 15.18 -5.77
C GLN A 65 -3.68 14.81 -6.46
N HIS A 66 -4.11 15.63 -7.40
CA HIS A 66 -5.30 15.43 -8.20
C HIS A 66 -4.90 15.23 -9.66
N LEU A 67 -5.47 14.22 -10.31
CA LEU A 67 -5.25 13.95 -11.73
C LEU A 67 -6.60 13.87 -12.43
N MET A 68 -6.74 14.63 -13.52
CA MET A 68 -7.85 14.51 -14.44
C MET A 68 -7.38 13.67 -15.64
N TYR A 69 -8.06 12.55 -15.88
CA TYR A 69 -7.70 11.60 -16.93
C TYR A 69 -8.91 11.30 -17.81
N HIS A 70 -8.80 11.62 -19.10
CA HIS A 70 -9.80 11.22 -20.10
C HIS A 70 -9.48 9.79 -20.56
N LYS A 71 -10.19 8.85 -19.94
CA LYS A 71 -10.03 7.42 -20.19
C LYS A 71 -10.58 7.00 -21.57
N PRO A 72 -9.82 6.26 -22.39
CA PRO A 72 -10.32 5.65 -23.63
C PRO A 72 -11.21 4.42 -23.34
N GLY A 73 -12.04 4.04 -24.30
CA GLY A 73 -13.03 2.96 -24.12
C GLY A 73 -12.43 1.55 -23.91
N ASP A 74 -11.17 1.33 -24.26
CA ASP A 74 -10.50 0.02 -24.29
C ASP A 74 -9.73 -0.35 -22.99
N GLU A 75 -9.96 0.39 -21.90
CA GLU A 75 -9.24 0.19 -20.66
C GLU A 75 -10.16 -0.24 -19.50
N LEU A 76 -9.63 -0.95 -18.51
CA LEU A 76 -10.32 -1.30 -17.26
C LEU A 76 -9.94 -0.39 -16.08
N VAL A 77 -10.89 -0.19 -15.17
CA VAL A 77 -10.67 0.51 -13.88
C VAL A 77 -10.38 -0.54 -12.79
N SER A 78 -9.19 -1.12 -12.83
CA SER A 78 -8.72 -2.09 -11.83
C SER A 78 -7.21 -2.01 -11.67
N ARG A 79 -6.69 -2.26 -10.45
CA ARG A 79 -5.24 -2.34 -10.21
C ARG A 79 -4.61 -3.60 -10.81
N LYS A 80 -5.37 -4.70 -10.88
CA LYS A 80 -4.91 -5.99 -11.41
C LYS A 80 -6.06 -6.62 -12.17
N ASP A 81 -5.84 -6.91 -13.44
CA ASP A 81 -6.78 -7.65 -14.28
C ASP A 81 -6.23 -9.07 -14.50
N PRO A 82 -6.97 -10.14 -14.16
CA PRO A 82 -6.53 -11.52 -14.37
C PRO A 82 -6.27 -11.86 -15.84
N GLU A 83 -7.00 -11.22 -16.76
CA GLU A 83 -6.91 -11.42 -18.20
C GLU A 83 -5.83 -10.53 -18.87
N GLY A 84 -5.14 -9.69 -18.10
CA GLY A 84 -4.03 -8.86 -18.59
C GLY A 84 -4.44 -7.72 -19.53
N ARG A 85 -5.71 -7.33 -19.56
CA ARG A 85 -6.20 -6.19 -20.36
C ARG A 85 -5.60 -4.88 -19.83
N LYS A 86 -5.57 -3.86 -20.70
CA LYS A 86 -5.06 -2.53 -20.33
C LYS A 86 -5.86 -1.96 -19.16
N THR A 87 -5.17 -1.45 -18.15
CA THR A 87 -5.78 -0.76 -17.01
C THR A 87 -5.44 0.71 -17.03
N VAL A 88 -6.32 1.55 -16.47
CA VAL A 88 -6.06 2.99 -16.32
C VAL A 88 -4.70 3.26 -15.68
N PHE A 89 -4.32 2.46 -14.68
CA PHE A 89 -3.08 2.63 -13.92
C PHE A 89 -1.82 2.38 -14.76
N THR A 90 -1.95 1.73 -15.92
CA THR A 90 -0.83 1.54 -16.86
C THR A 90 -0.49 2.83 -17.59
N ALA A 91 -1.49 3.67 -17.87
CA ALA A 91 -1.32 4.95 -18.57
C ALA A 91 -1.05 6.13 -17.61
N LEU A 92 -1.33 5.98 -16.31
CA LEU A 92 -1.12 7.06 -15.34
C LEU A 92 0.39 7.30 -15.07
N PRO A 93 0.80 8.56 -14.84
CA PRO A 93 2.16 8.86 -14.42
C PRO A 93 2.49 8.15 -13.09
N ARG A 94 3.71 7.64 -12.99
CA ARG A 94 4.19 7.03 -11.74
C ARG A 94 4.25 8.10 -10.65
N LEU A 95 3.53 7.88 -9.56
CA LEU A 95 3.58 8.77 -8.40
C LEU A 95 5.01 8.70 -7.82
N LYS A 96 5.71 9.84 -7.81
CA LYS A 96 7.05 9.92 -7.21
C LYS A 96 6.93 9.53 -5.73
N GLY A 97 7.71 8.52 -5.32
CA GLY A 97 7.78 8.07 -3.93
C GLY A 97 6.82 6.95 -3.53
N ARG A 98 6.01 6.38 -4.45
CA ARG A 98 5.17 5.21 -4.16
C ARG A 98 5.29 4.19 -5.31
N ARG A 99 5.68 2.95 -5.00
CA ARG A 99 5.82 1.85 -5.95
C ARG A 99 4.61 0.93 -5.93
#